data_AF-A0A2A5XJK4-F1
#
_entry.id   AF-A0A2A5XJK4-F1
#
_cell.length_a   1.000
_cell.length_b   1.000
_cell.length_c   1.000
_cell.angle_alpha   90.00
_cell.angle_beta   90.00
_cell.angle_gamma   90.00
#
_symmetry.space_group_name_H-M   'P 1'
#
loop_
_entity.id
_entity.type
_entity.pdbx_description
1 polymer ?
#
loop_
_entity_poly.entity_id
_entity_poly.type
_entity_poly.pdbx_seq_one_letter_code
_entity_poly.pdbx_strand_id
1 'polypeptide(L)'
;MEEFNFKAIENLVKFIGDGISKISPEDLHSIDIEALLDSSRLLNEKLIVLNYLLENRIKDSSSIKEYPKSKDIDKIEENQIDLMDVIVEEEAKSENPIISSSNPNKSINEIHSNSPQTSLADQFGQQSILDLNKEIGINERYLMTENLFAGDSEECSDSIQKLNEFENLIQAKDFLKNELFKKYNWNSKSNHVKRLINLVERRYQN
;
A
#
# COMPACT_ATOMS: atom_id res chain seq x y z
N MET A 1 -20.31 9.25 30.30
CA MET A 1 -19.75 8.00 29.76
C MET A 1 -20.91 7.26 29.14
N GLU A 2 -21.01 7.25 27.81
CA GLU A 2 -21.95 6.35 27.15
C GLU A 2 -21.48 4.93 27.45
N GLU A 3 -22.22 4.20 28.28
CA GLU A 3 -21.97 2.79 28.50
C GLU A 3 -22.08 2.08 27.16
N PHE A 4 -20.94 1.62 26.66
CA PHE A 4 -20.89 0.77 25.51
C PHE A 4 -21.85 -0.42 25.74
N ASN A 5 -22.81 -0.61 24.84
CA ASN A 5 -23.90 -1.55 25.05
C ASN A 5 -23.45 -3.00 24.80
N PHE A 6 -22.87 -3.63 25.83
CA PHE A 6 -22.42 -5.03 25.80
C PHE A 6 -23.56 -6.01 25.55
N LYS A 7 -24.79 -5.69 26.01
CA LYS A 7 -25.98 -6.51 25.80
C LYS A 7 -26.32 -6.64 24.31
N ALA A 8 -26.04 -5.61 23.50
CA ALA A 8 -26.22 -5.65 22.05
C ALA A 8 -25.22 -6.60 21.37
N ILE A 9 -23.96 -6.67 21.83
CA ILE A 9 -22.98 -7.64 21.32
C ILE A 9 -23.40 -9.06 21.67
N GLU A 10 -23.78 -9.31 22.92
CA GLU A 10 -24.21 -10.65 23.35
C GLU A 10 -25.41 -11.16 22.54
N ASN A 11 -26.36 -10.28 22.23
CA ASN A 11 -27.51 -10.63 21.39
C ASN A 11 -27.10 -10.94 19.94
N LEU A 12 -26.15 -10.19 19.36
CA LEU A 12 -25.64 -10.45 18.01
C LEU A 12 -24.87 -11.77 17.94
N VAL A 13 -24.05 -12.07 18.93
CA VAL A 13 -23.32 -13.34 19.01
C VAL A 13 -24.28 -14.52 19.13
N LYS A 14 -25.34 -14.40 19.94
CA LYS A 14 -26.40 -15.43 20.02
C LYS A 14 -27.12 -15.61 18.69
N PHE A 15 -27.51 -14.52 18.04
CA PHE A 15 -28.17 -14.57 16.73
C PHE A 15 -27.29 -15.24 15.66
N ILE A 16 -26.02 -14.89 15.60
CA ILE A 16 -25.04 -15.51 14.68
C ILE A 16 -24.85 -16.98 15.01
N GLY A 17 -24.71 -17.34 16.29
CA GLY A 17 -24.56 -18.72 16.74
C GLY A 17 -25.78 -19.59 16.42
N ASP A 18 -26.99 -19.07 16.64
CA ASP A 18 -28.25 -19.74 16.31
C ASP A 18 -28.43 -19.87 14.79
N GLY A 19 -28.04 -18.83 14.04
CA GLY A 19 -28.04 -18.83 12.58
C GLY A 19 -27.10 -19.90 12.01
N ILE A 20 -25.86 -19.97 12.52
CA ILE A 20 -24.86 -20.96 12.11
C ILE A 20 -25.30 -22.38 12.51
N SER A 21 -25.89 -22.55 13.69
CA SER A 21 -26.36 -23.87 14.15
C SER A 21 -27.51 -24.42 13.32
N LYS A 22 -28.24 -23.56 12.60
CA LYS A 22 -29.29 -23.97 11.66
C LYS A 22 -28.75 -24.33 10.28
N ILE A 23 -27.49 -23.98 9.96
CA ILE A 23 -26.86 -24.30 8.67
C ILE A 23 -26.64 -25.80 8.60
N SER A 24 -27.64 -26.51 8.07
CA SER A 24 -27.52 -27.89 7.61
C SER A 24 -27.28 -27.88 6.10
N PRO A 25 -26.48 -28.83 5.56
CA PRO A 25 -26.12 -28.85 4.14
C PRO A 25 -27.32 -28.97 3.17
N GLU A 26 -28.50 -29.37 3.66
CA GLU A 26 -29.72 -29.51 2.85
C GLU A 26 -30.62 -28.26 2.81
N ASP A 27 -30.49 -27.31 3.75
CA ASP A 27 -31.41 -26.16 3.91
C ASP A 27 -30.72 -24.79 3.73
N LEU A 28 -29.67 -24.75 2.91
CA LEU A 28 -28.91 -23.53 2.63
C LEU A 28 -29.79 -22.40 2.05
N HIS A 29 -30.93 -22.75 1.46
CA HIS A 29 -31.93 -21.82 0.92
C HIS A 29 -32.87 -21.20 1.96
N SER A 30 -33.03 -21.81 3.15
CA SER A 30 -33.95 -21.32 4.18
C SER A 30 -33.29 -20.33 5.16
N ILE A 31 -31.97 -20.18 5.08
CA ILE A 31 -31.21 -19.30 5.95
C ILE A 31 -30.77 -18.11 5.13
N ASP A 32 -31.23 -16.93 5.53
CA ASP A 32 -30.80 -15.66 4.97
C ASP A 32 -29.32 -15.44 5.35
N ILE A 33 -28.42 -16.04 4.56
CA ILE A 33 -26.96 -15.87 4.69
C ILE A 33 -26.61 -14.38 4.70
N GLU A 34 -27.37 -13.57 3.97
CA GLU A 34 -27.27 -12.12 3.96
C GLU A 34 -27.51 -11.51 5.35
N ALA A 35 -28.56 -11.93 6.07
CA ALA A 35 -28.83 -11.46 7.44
C ALA A 35 -27.73 -11.89 8.43
N LEU A 36 -27.13 -13.07 8.23
CA LEU A 36 -26.00 -13.54 9.02
C LEU A 36 -24.74 -12.70 8.74
N LEU A 37 -24.47 -12.40 7.47
CA LEU A 37 -23.36 -11.58 7.03
C LEU A 37 -23.48 -10.16 7.58
N ASP A 38 -24.67 -9.56 7.52
CA ASP A 38 -24.94 -8.23 8.05
C ASP A 38 -24.78 -8.20 9.57
N SER A 39 -25.23 -9.23 10.27
CA SER A 39 -25.03 -9.36 11.72
C SER A 39 -23.55 -9.49 12.08
N SER A 40 -22.77 -10.23 11.28
CA SER A 40 -21.32 -10.35 11.44
C SER A 40 -20.59 -9.02 11.21
N ARG A 41 -21.02 -8.23 10.21
CA ARG A 41 -20.48 -6.89 9.95
C ARG A 41 -20.78 -5.95 11.12
N LEU A 42 -22.01 -5.95 11.61
CA LEU A 42 -22.42 -5.14 12.74
C LEU A 42 -21.67 -5.50 14.03
N LEU A 43 -21.39 -6.79 14.26
CA LEU A 43 -20.54 -7.24 15.36
C LEU A 43 -19.12 -6.67 15.22
N ASN A 44 -18.52 -6.76 14.03
CA ASN A 44 -17.20 -6.21 13.77
C ASN A 44 -17.13 -4.69 14.02
N GLU A 45 -18.10 -3.92 13.53
CA GLU A 45 -18.19 -2.47 13.79
C GLU A 45 -18.24 -2.16 15.29
N LYS A 46 -19.05 -2.91 16.04
CA LYS A 46 -19.14 -2.73 17.50
C LYS A 46 -17.81 -3.09 18.19
N LEU A 47 -17.12 -4.14 17.78
CA LEU A 47 -15.82 -4.51 18.33
C LEU A 47 -14.74 -3.46 18.03
N ILE A 48 -14.78 -2.84 16.85
CA ILE A 48 -13.90 -1.72 16.50
C ILE A 48 -14.12 -0.54 17.44
N VAL A 49 -15.39 -0.17 17.68
CA VAL A 49 -15.72 0.91 18.63
C VAL A 49 -15.28 0.56 20.04
N LEU A 50 -15.48 -0.69 20.49
CA LEU A 50 -15.01 -1.14 21.80
C LEU A 50 -13.48 -1.03 21.91
N ASN A 51 -12.75 -1.45 20.87
CA ASN A 51 -11.30 -1.35 20.82
C ASN A 51 -10.84 0.12 20.90
N TYR A 52 -11.49 1.01 20.16
CA TYR A 52 -11.22 2.44 20.21
C TYR A 52 -11.48 3.04 21.61
N LEU A 53 -12.58 2.66 22.26
CA LEU A 53 -12.88 3.10 23.63
C LEU A 53 -11.86 2.55 24.65
N LEU A 54 -11.36 1.33 24.46
CA LEU A 54 -10.30 0.76 25.28
C LEU A 54 -8.98 1.52 25.09
N GLU A 55 -8.56 1.76 23.85
CA GLU A 55 -7.35 2.53 23.53
C GLU A 55 -7.39 3.94 24.11
N ASN A 56 -8.55 4.60 24.06
CA ASN A 56 -8.72 5.92 24.66
C ASN A 56 -8.70 5.88 26.18
N ARG A 57 -9.31 4.87 26.81
CA ARG A 57 -9.21 4.68 28.27
C ARG A 57 -7.77 4.39 28.72
N ILE A 58 -6.99 3.67 27.91
CA ILE A 58 -5.57 3.38 28.17
C ILE A 58 -4.72 4.66 28.03
N LYS A 59 -5.06 5.56 27.10
CA LYS A 59 -4.39 6.86 26.94
C LYS A 59 -4.66 7.83 28.10
N ASP A 60 -5.87 7.80 28.67
CA ASP A 60 -6.23 8.65 29.82
C ASP A 60 -5.63 8.13 31.16
N SER A 61 -5.31 6.83 31.26
CA SER A 61 -4.62 6.21 32.42
C SER A 61 -3.11 6.04 32.17
N SER A 62 -2.35 7.13 32.28
CA SER A 62 -0.89 7.22 32.04
C SER A 62 -0.01 5.98 32.40
N SER A 63 0.87 5.57 31.46
CA SER A 63 2.10 4.74 31.59
C SER A 63 2.03 3.19 31.60
N ILE A 64 2.50 2.61 30.46
CA ILE A 64 3.02 1.24 30.19
C ILE A 64 2.07 0.04 30.40
N LYS A 65 1.65 -0.57 29.27
CA LYS A 65 2.10 -1.89 28.78
C LYS A 65 1.58 -2.10 27.35
N GLU A 66 2.48 -1.97 26.37
CA GLU A 66 2.29 -2.63 25.08
C GLU A 66 2.21 -4.14 25.35
N TYR A 67 1.10 -4.75 24.95
CA TYR A 67 1.03 -6.19 24.74
C TYR A 67 1.00 -6.49 23.25
N PRO A 68 1.66 -7.58 22.85
CA PRO A 68 2.17 -7.78 21.51
C PRO A 68 1.05 -8.08 20.53
N LYS A 69 1.22 -7.56 19.32
CA LYS A 69 0.56 -8.03 18.10
C LYS A 69 0.83 -9.53 18.00
N SER A 70 -0.16 -10.36 18.33
CA SER A 70 -0.07 -11.81 18.18
C SER A 70 0.09 -12.13 16.70
N LYS A 71 1.31 -12.53 16.35
CA LYS A 71 1.58 -13.46 15.26
C LYS A 71 0.89 -14.80 15.59
N ASP A 72 0.68 -15.58 14.54
CA ASP A 72 0.30 -17.00 14.52
C ASP A 72 -1.19 -17.31 14.39
N ILE A 73 -1.63 -17.36 13.13
CA ILE A 73 -2.31 -18.56 12.62
C ILE A 73 -1.54 -18.98 11.37
N ASP A 74 -0.37 -19.60 11.59
CA ASP A 74 0.25 -20.46 10.58
C ASP A 74 -0.57 -21.75 10.51
N LYS A 75 -1.29 -21.91 9.39
CA LYS A 75 -1.70 -23.23 8.92
C LYS A 75 -0.86 -23.51 7.68
N ILE A 76 0.09 -24.41 7.90
CA ILE A 76 1.05 -25.01 6.99
C ILE A 76 0.41 -25.27 5.60
N GLU A 77 0.85 -24.53 4.58
CA GLU A 77 0.84 -25.00 3.20
C GLU A 77 2.24 -25.59 2.90
N GLU A 78 2.28 -26.91 2.85
CA GLU A 78 3.47 -27.78 2.85
C GLU A 78 4.24 -27.78 1.52
N ASN A 79 4.37 -26.64 0.83
CA ASN A 79 5.09 -26.62 -0.46
C ASN A 79 5.92 -25.37 -0.75
N GLN A 80 6.26 -24.59 0.27
CA GLN A 80 7.37 -23.63 0.15
C GLN A 80 8.63 -24.28 0.69
N ILE A 81 9.52 -24.70 -0.21
CA ILE A 81 10.90 -25.04 0.13
C ILE A 81 11.53 -23.75 0.65
N ASP A 82 11.92 -23.74 1.92
CA ASP A 82 12.66 -22.62 2.51
C ASP A 82 14.02 -22.52 1.82
N LEU A 83 14.23 -21.46 1.05
CA LEU A 83 15.42 -21.24 0.23
C LEU A 83 16.68 -20.95 1.06
N MET A 84 16.56 -20.90 2.38
CA MET A 84 17.66 -20.59 3.29
C MET A 84 18.54 -21.81 3.64
N ASP A 85 18.06 -23.05 3.39
CA ASP A 85 18.78 -24.29 3.78
C ASP A 85 19.46 -25.02 2.60
N VAL A 86 19.44 -24.48 1.37
CA VAL A 86 20.07 -25.11 0.17
C VAL A 86 21.34 -24.39 -0.29
N ILE A 87 21.87 -23.44 0.47
CA ILE A 87 23.23 -22.95 0.23
C ILE A 87 24.20 -23.87 0.96
N VAL A 88 24.42 -25.06 0.39
CA VAL A 88 25.66 -25.79 0.62
C VAL A 88 26.78 -24.85 0.16
N GLU A 89 27.66 -24.49 1.09
CA GLU A 89 28.96 -23.89 0.80
C GLU A 89 29.76 -24.86 -0.08
N GLU A 90 29.55 -24.82 -1.40
CA GLU A 90 30.50 -25.37 -2.35
C GLU A 90 31.50 -24.27 -2.74
N GLU A 91 32.71 -24.44 -2.21
CA GLU A 91 33.92 -23.77 -2.65
C GLU A 91 34.13 -23.95 -4.18
N ALA A 92 33.76 -22.94 -4.97
CA ALA A 92 34.18 -22.86 -6.37
C ALA A 92 35.43 -21.97 -6.48
N LYS A 93 36.57 -22.64 -6.37
CA LYS A 93 37.89 -22.19 -6.81
C LYS A 93 37.83 -21.80 -8.30
N SER A 94 38.07 -20.53 -8.63
CA SER A 94 38.32 -20.13 -10.03
C SER A 94 39.65 -19.39 -10.16
N GLU A 95 40.43 -19.87 -11.12
CA GLU A 95 41.83 -19.58 -11.43
C GLU A 95 42.06 -18.16 -11.99
N ASN A 96 43.30 -17.67 -11.83
CA ASN A 96 43.79 -16.39 -12.36
C ASN A 96 43.84 -16.35 -13.91
N PRO A 97 43.83 -15.13 -14.50
CA PRO A 97 45.08 -14.58 -15.02
C PRO A 97 45.30 -13.05 -14.75
N ILE A 98 46.40 -12.70 -14.07
CA ILE A 98 47.59 -11.95 -14.57
C ILE A 98 47.32 -11.08 -15.84
N ILE A 99 47.57 -9.76 -16.00
CA ILE A 99 48.50 -8.77 -15.40
C ILE A 99 48.09 -7.32 -15.79
N SER A 100 48.35 -6.39 -14.87
CA SER A 100 48.72 -4.96 -14.95
C SER A 100 48.06 -3.96 -15.92
N SER A 101 47.45 -2.92 -15.32
CA SER A 101 47.97 -1.56 -15.54
C SER A 101 47.90 -0.74 -14.23
N SER A 102 49.02 -0.13 -13.94
CA SER A 102 49.38 0.64 -12.75
C SER A 102 48.64 1.97 -12.67
N ASN A 103 47.98 2.24 -11.54
CA ASN A 103 47.89 3.59 -10.96
C ASN A 103 47.65 3.46 -9.44
N PRO A 104 48.72 3.48 -8.63
CA PRO A 104 48.63 3.25 -7.20
C PRO A 104 48.33 4.57 -6.49
N ASN A 105 47.14 5.15 -6.66
CA ASN A 105 46.71 6.31 -5.87
C ASN A 105 45.19 6.57 -5.85
N LYS A 106 44.34 5.61 -6.23
CA LYS A 106 42.91 5.75 -5.93
C LYS A 106 42.62 5.04 -4.63
N SER A 107 42.45 5.81 -3.55
CA SER A 107 42.02 5.28 -2.26
C SER A 107 40.75 4.48 -2.46
N ILE A 108 40.56 3.38 -1.73
CA ILE A 108 39.33 2.58 -1.72
C ILE A 108 38.09 3.50 -1.55
N ASN A 109 38.27 4.60 -0.81
CA ASN A 109 37.25 5.63 -0.61
C ASN A 109 36.82 6.35 -1.92
N GLU A 110 37.73 6.56 -2.87
CA GLU A 110 37.46 7.22 -4.15
C GLU A 110 36.86 6.28 -5.21
N ILE A 111 37.01 4.96 -5.06
CA ILE A 111 36.34 3.96 -5.92
C ILE A 111 34.87 3.87 -5.52
N HIS A 112 34.58 3.92 -4.21
CA HIS A 112 33.20 3.92 -3.69
C HIS A 112 32.47 5.26 -3.89
N SER A 113 33.19 6.39 -3.90
CA SER A 113 32.58 7.72 -4.07
C SER A 113 32.06 7.99 -5.50
N ASN A 114 32.60 7.28 -6.51
CA ASN A 114 32.24 7.50 -7.92
C ASN A 114 31.31 6.42 -8.49
N SER A 115 30.96 5.40 -7.71
CA SER A 115 29.88 4.50 -8.10
C SER A 115 28.57 5.22 -7.80
N PRO A 116 27.65 5.41 -8.75
CA PRO A 116 26.29 5.76 -8.40
C PRO A 116 25.77 4.57 -7.61
N GLN A 117 25.85 4.65 -6.28
CA GLN A 117 25.07 3.78 -5.40
C GLN A 117 23.61 4.16 -5.63
N THR A 118 23.04 3.68 -6.73
CA THR A 118 21.61 3.48 -6.88
C THR A 118 21.25 2.60 -5.70
N SER A 119 20.71 3.21 -4.65
CA SER A 119 20.23 2.48 -3.50
C SER A 119 19.18 1.48 -3.97
N LEU A 120 18.98 0.36 -3.28
CA LEU A 120 17.85 -0.52 -3.58
C LEU A 120 16.52 0.27 -3.61
N ALA A 121 16.42 1.34 -2.82
CA ALA A 121 15.32 2.30 -2.84
C ALA A 121 15.19 3.06 -4.19
N ASP A 122 16.29 3.40 -4.85
CA ASP A 122 16.28 4.03 -6.18
C ASP A 122 15.89 3.02 -7.26
N GLN A 123 16.26 1.75 -7.12
CA GLN A 123 15.80 0.66 -7.99
C GLN A 123 14.30 0.41 -7.87
N PHE A 124 13.73 0.48 -6.66
CA PHE A 124 12.26 0.43 -6.48
C PHE A 124 11.56 1.69 -6.99
N GLY A 125 12.20 2.87 -6.88
CA GLY A 125 11.69 4.12 -7.46
C GLY A 125 11.66 4.12 -9.00
N GLN A 126 12.48 3.30 -9.64
CA GLN A 126 12.58 3.18 -11.10
C GLN A 126 11.66 2.13 -11.72
N GLN A 127 10.79 1.47 -10.93
CA GLN A 127 9.81 0.56 -11.51
C GLN A 127 8.88 1.35 -12.44
N SER A 128 8.80 0.89 -13.69
CA SER A 128 7.96 1.49 -14.71
C SER A 128 6.50 1.29 -14.36
N ILE A 129 5.75 2.39 -14.41
CA ILE A 129 4.33 2.39 -14.10
C ILE A 129 3.58 2.02 -15.36
N LEU A 130 2.92 0.86 -15.36
CA LEU A 130 2.05 0.45 -16.47
C LEU A 130 0.76 1.28 -16.51
N ASP A 131 0.18 1.55 -15.34
CA ASP A 131 -1.10 2.24 -15.20
C ASP A 131 -1.08 3.23 -14.02
N LEU A 132 -1.22 4.52 -14.34
CA LEU A 132 -1.25 5.59 -13.32
C LEU A 132 -2.39 5.42 -12.32
N ASN A 133 -3.53 4.87 -12.75
CA ASN A 133 -4.69 4.68 -11.86
C ASN A 133 -4.44 3.61 -10.79
N LYS A 134 -3.60 2.60 -11.09
CA LYS A 134 -3.26 1.54 -10.14
C LYS A 134 -2.17 1.95 -9.16
N GLU A 135 -1.25 2.81 -9.60
CA GLU A 135 -0.16 3.32 -8.77
C GLU A 135 -0.67 4.39 -7.78
N ILE A 136 -1.64 5.21 -8.17
CA ILE A 136 -2.21 6.24 -7.30
C ILE A 136 -3.15 5.58 -6.28
N GLY A 137 -2.72 5.53 -5.02
CA GLY A 137 -3.55 5.01 -3.93
C GLY A 137 -4.79 5.87 -3.65
N ILE A 138 -5.80 5.29 -3.00
CA ILE A 138 -7.10 5.95 -2.72
C ILE A 138 -6.93 7.29 -2.00
N ASN A 139 -5.98 7.37 -1.08
CA ASN A 139 -5.69 8.57 -0.29
C ASN A 139 -4.98 9.64 -1.12
N GLU A 140 -4.01 9.24 -1.95
CA GLU A 140 -3.33 10.18 -2.86
C GLU A 140 -4.33 10.75 -3.88
N ARG A 141 -5.24 9.92 -4.40
CA ARG A 141 -6.31 10.36 -5.29
C ARG A 141 -7.19 11.41 -4.62
N TYR A 142 -7.66 11.14 -3.39
CA TYR A 142 -8.46 12.10 -2.63
C TYR A 142 -7.74 13.44 -2.44
N LEU A 143 -6.45 13.39 -2.05
CA LEU A 143 -5.64 14.59 -1.88
C LEU A 143 -5.46 15.37 -3.19
N MET A 144 -5.27 14.67 -4.32
CA MET A 144 -5.19 15.30 -5.64
C MET A 144 -6.52 15.93 -6.04
N THR A 145 -7.65 15.24 -5.86
CA THR A 145 -8.98 15.76 -6.14
C THR A 145 -9.24 17.08 -5.39
N GLU A 146 -8.98 17.09 -4.08
CA GLU A 146 -9.21 18.27 -3.24
C GLU A 146 -8.27 19.44 -3.59
N ASN A 147 -6.97 19.15 -3.74
CA ASN A 147 -5.96 20.21 -3.88
C ASN A 147 -5.72 20.66 -5.33
N LEU A 148 -6.00 19.81 -6.32
CA LEU A 148 -5.73 20.07 -7.73
C LEU A 148 -7.01 20.29 -8.54
N PHE A 149 -8.06 19.53 -8.26
CA PHE A 149 -9.30 19.55 -9.06
C PHE A 149 -10.46 20.26 -8.36
N ALA A 150 -10.18 20.99 -7.27
CA ALA A 150 -11.17 21.74 -6.48
C ALA A 150 -12.34 20.86 -5.97
N GLY A 151 -12.06 19.59 -5.67
CA GLY A 151 -13.05 18.63 -5.18
C GLY A 151 -13.78 17.83 -6.28
N ASP A 152 -13.49 18.09 -7.56
CA ASP A 152 -14.09 17.34 -8.68
C ASP A 152 -13.40 15.98 -8.89
N SER A 153 -14.05 14.92 -8.41
CA SER A 153 -13.54 13.55 -8.54
C SER A 153 -13.64 13.01 -9.97
N GLU A 154 -14.61 13.45 -10.76
CA GLU A 154 -14.84 12.96 -12.12
C GLU A 154 -13.74 13.51 -13.03
N GLU A 155 -13.50 14.83 -12.97
CA GLU A 155 -12.44 15.46 -13.74
C GLU A 155 -11.04 14.93 -13.35
N CYS A 156 -10.81 14.66 -12.06
CA CYS A 156 -9.57 14.04 -11.61
C CYS A 156 -9.36 12.68 -12.28
N SER A 157 -10.39 11.82 -12.27
CA SER A 157 -10.31 10.49 -12.88
C SER A 157 -10.09 10.58 -14.39
N ASP A 158 -10.83 11.43 -15.08
CA ASP A 158 -10.72 11.65 -16.52
C ASP A 158 -9.34 12.18 -16.91
N SER A 159 -8.78 13.10 -16.11
CA SER A 159 -7.46 13.66 -16.36
C SER A 159 -6.36 12.63 -16.16
N ILE A 160 -6.46 11.80 -15.12
CA ILE A 160 -5.51 10.70 -14.89
C ILE A 160 -5.65 9.64 -15.99
N GLN A 161 -6.86 9.33 -16.45
CA GLN A 161 -7.07 8.40 -17.56
C GLN A 161 -6.48 8.93 -18.86
N LYS A 162 -6.71 10.21 -19.21
CA LYS A 162 -6.08 10.84 -20.39
C LYS A 162 -4.56 10.82 -20.29
N LEU A 163 -4.02 11.10 -19.11
CA LEU A 163 -2.58 10.97 -18.84
C LEU A 163 -2.09 9.52 -18.99
N ASN A 164 -2.96 8.56 -18.73
CA ASN A 164 -2.68 7.14 -18.96
C ASN A 164 -2.81 6.75 -20.45
N GLU A 165 -3.51 7.50 -21.28
CA GLU A 165 -3.69 7.18 -22.70
C GLU A 165 -2.61 7.76 -23.62
N PHE A 166 -1.86 8.79 -23.20
CA PHE A 166 -0.80 9.34 -24.04
C PHE A 166 0.31 8.32 -24.31
N GLU A 167 0.91 8.40 -25.49
CA GLU A 167 2.02 7.54 -25.92
C GLU A 167 3.39 8.13 -25.55
N ASN A 168 3.48 9.45 -25.42
CA ASN A 168 4.75 10.16 -25.24
C ASN A 168 4.73 11.08 -24.01
N LEU A 169 5.86 11.12 -23.29
CA LEU A 169 6.08 12.04 -22.16
C LEU A 169 5.84 13.51 -22.53
N ILE A 170 6.22 13.91 -23.75
CA ILE A 170 6.07 15.29 -24.24
C ILE A 170 4.60 15.67 -24.29
N GLN A 171 3.74 14.79 -24.83
CA GLN A 171 2.30 15.03 -24.92
C GLN A 171 1.66 15.12 -23.53
N ALA A 172 2.02 14.22 -22.61
CA ALA A 172 1.52 14.24 -21.25
C ALA A 172 1.92 15.53 -20.49
N LYS A 173 3.17 15.99 -20.67
CA LYS A 173 3.64 17.25 -20.06
C LYS A 173 2.98 18.48 -20.67
N ASP A 174 2.72 18.47 -21.97
CA ASP A 174 1.99 19.55 -22.63
C ASP A 174 0.53 19.61 -22.18
N PHE A 175 -0.15 18.46 -22.03
CA PHE A 175 -1.50 18.39 -21.47
C PHE A 175 -1.56 18.96 -20.05
N LEU A 176 -0.62 18.55 -19.18
CA LEU A 176 -0.48 19.11 -17.84
C LEU A 176 -0.37 20.65 -17.90
N LYS A 177 0.60 21.18 -18.65
CA LYS A 177 0.89 22.62 -18.69
C LYS A 177 -0.19 23.46 -19.39
N ASN A 178 -0.76 22.96 -20.48
CA ASN A 178 -1.65 23.74 -21.31
C ASN A 178 -3.11 23.62 -20.90
N GLU A 179 -3.54 22.48 -20.38
CA GLU A 179 -4.92 22.28 -19.95
C GLU A 179 -5.03 22.44 -18.43
N LEU A 180 -4.37 21.55 -17.67
CA LEU A 180 -4.57 21.47 -16.22
C LEU A 180 -4.06 22.70 -15.47
N PHE A 181 -2.84 23.15 -15.79
CA PHE A 181 -2.28 24.37 -15.20
C PHE A 181 -3.08 25.63 -15.56
N LYS A 182 -3.65 25.72 -16.78
CA LYS A 182 -4.47 26.89 -17.17
C LYS A 182 -5.87 26.84 -16.57
N LYS A 183 -6.49 25.66 -16.51
CA LYS A 183 -7.87 25.46 -16.01
C LYS A 183 -7.95 25.66 -14.50
N TYR A 184 -7.00 25.12 -13.75
CA TYR A 184 -7.03 25.13 -12.28
C TYR A 184 -5.99 26.06 -11.63
N ASN A 185 -5.20 26.77 -12.44
CA ASN A 185 -4.18 27.71 -11.98
C ASN A 185 -3.24 27.12 -10.91
N TRP A 186 -2.81 25.87 -11.16
CA TRP A 186 -2.02 25.08 -10.21
C TRP A 186 -0.74 25.77 -9.76
N ASN A 187 -0.48 25.71 -8.45
CA ASN A 187 0.76 26.21 -7.89
C ASN A 187 1.89 25.19 -8.12
N SER A 188 2.88 25.53 -8.94
CA SER A 188 4.05 24.67 -9.21
C SER A 188 4.87 24.32 -7.96
N LYS A 189 4.69 25.05 -6.85
CA LYS A 189 5.34 24.76 -5.57
C LYS A 189 4.60 23.69 -4.76
N SER A 190 3.35 23.38 -5.09
CA SER A 190 2.55 22.38 -4.38
C SER A 190 3.17 20.99 -4.50
N ASN A 191 3.22 20.27 -3.39
CA ASN A 191 3.73 18.89 -3.35
C ASN A 191 2.86 17.95 -4.19
N HIS A 192 1.56 18.18 -4.26
CA HIS A 192 0.63 17.36 -5.04
C HIS A 192 0.88 17.47 -6.55
N VAL A 193 1.16 18.68 -7.05
CA VAL A 193 1.52 18.92 -8.46
C VAL A 193 2.83 18.22 -8.81
N LYS A 194 3.86 18.38 -7.96
CA LYS A 194 5.16 17.72 -8.17
C LYS A 194 5.05 16.20 -8.16
N ARG A 195 4.23 15.65 -7.26
CA ARG A 195 3.95 14.22 -7.18
C ARG A 195 3.29 13.71 -8.46
N LEU A 196 2.27 14.40 -8.97
CA LEU A 196 1.61 14.04 -10.23
C LEU A 196 2.59 14.06 -11.40
N ILE A 197 3.42 15.10 -11.51
CA ILE A 197 4.46 15.19 -12.55
C ILE A 197 5.45 14.04 -12.44
N ASN A 198 5.90 13.70 -11.23
CA ASN A 198 6.83 12.60 -11.01
C ASN A 198 6.22 11.24 -11.40
N LEU A 199 4.95 11.00 -11.09
CA LEU A 199 4.24 9.79 -11.52
C LEU A 199 4.17 9.68 -13.05
N VAL A 200 3.85 10.78 -13.73
CA VAL A 200 3.84 10.83 -15.19
C VAL A 200 5.24 10.62 -15.76
N GLU A 201 6.28 11.24 -15.19
CA GLU A 201 7.66 11.03 -15.64
C GLU A 201 8.09 9.57 -15.48
N ARG A 202 7.85 8.94 -14.31
CA ARG A 202 8.15 7.52 -14.05
C ARG A 202 7.47 6.57 -15.02
N ARG A 203 6.27 6.91 -15.51
CA ARG A 203 5.56 6.10 -16.51
C ARG A 203 6.27 6.05 -17.86
N TYR A 204 6.78 7.18 -18.33
CA TYR A 204 7.36 7.31 -19.67
C TYR A 204 8.89 7.32 -19.70
N GLN A 205 9.55 6.98 -18.59
CA GLN A 205 11.01 6.97 -18.48
C GLN A 205 11.65 5.66 -18.98
N ASN A 206 10.85 4.74 -19.52
CA ASN A 206 11.30 3.49 -20.16
C ASN A 206 11.11 3.51 -21.67
#